data_AF-A0A1I5I381-F1
#
_entry.id   AF-A0A1I5I381-F1
#
_cell.length_a   1.000
_cell.length_b   1.000
_cell.length_c   1.000
_cell.angle_alpha   90.00
_cell.angle_beta   90.00
_cell.angle_gamma   90.00
#
_symmetry.space_group_name_H-M   'P 1'
#
loop_
_entity.id
_entity.type
_entity.pdbx_description
1 polymer ?
#
loop_
_entity_poly.entity_id
_entity_poly.type
_entity_poly.pdbx_seq_one_letter_code
_entity_poly.pdbx_strand_id
1 'polypeptide(L)'
;MIAPRQQTEALAAARGKPVRFRELTRAEAKAGMIQSMPGELADDTLDIIGSPTPAELRVSPDVERILGRAPRSFADWAARAIAAFR
;
A
#
# COMPACT_ATOMS: atom_id res chain seq x y z
N MET A 1 -4.86 9.85 2.24
CA MET A 1 -3.88 8.78 1.96
C MET A 1 -3.18 8.41 3.26
N ILE A 2 -2.66 7.18 3.38
CA ILE A 2 -1.79 6.79 4.50
C ILE A 2 -0.44 6.27 3.98
N ALA A 3 0.64 6.57 4.71
CA ALA A 3 1.99 6.17 4.36
C ALA A 3 2.23 4.65 4.60
N PRO A 4 3.24 4.04 3.96
CA PRO A 4 3.59 2.63 4.18
C PRO A 4 3.84 2.24 5.65
N ARG A 5 4.41 3.13 6.46
CA ARG A 5 4.57 2.91 7.92
C ARG A 5 3.22 2.79 8.63
N GLN A 6 2.27 3.67 8.30
CA GLN A 6 0.92 3.63 8.86
C GLN A 6 0.13 2.39 8.39
N GLN A 7 0.35 1.94 7.15
CA GLN A 7 -0.19 0.66 6.67
C GLN A 7 0.37 -0.52 7.49
N THR A 8 1.68 -0.49 7.78
CA THR A 8 2.34 -1.51 8.60
C THR A 8 1.79 -1.55 10.01
N GLU A 9 1.53 -0.38 10.62
CA GLU A 9 0.89 -0.26 11.94
C GLU A 9 -0.53 -0.85 11.94
N ALA A 10 -1.34 -0.54 10.91
CA ALA A 10 -2.68 -1.10 10.78
C ALA A 10 -2.67 -2.64 10.64
N LEU A 11 -1.71 -3.18 9.89
CA LEU A 11 -1.52 -4.63 9.75
C LEU A 11 -1.04 -5.26 11.07
N ALA A 12 -0.11 -4.63 11.78
CA ALA A 12 0.37 -5.11 13.09
C ALA A 12 -0.77 -5.14 14.11
N ALA A 13 -1.59 -4.09 14.15
CA ALA A 13 -2.77 -4.01 15.00
C ALA A 13 -3.79 -5.11 14.67
N ALA A 14 -4.11 -5.30 13.38
CA ALA A 14 -5.03 -6.36 12.95
C ALA A 14 -4.49 -7.76 13.26
N ARG A 15 -3.17 -7.97 13.15
CA ARG A 15 -2.51 -9.26 13.45
C ARG A 15 -2.38 -9.55 14.94
N GLY A 16 -2.42 -8.53 15.80
CA GLY A 16 -2.07 -8.64 17.21
C GLY A 16 -0.60 -9.00 17.48
N LYS A 17 0.28 -8.79 16.49
CA LYS A 17 1.73 -9.07 16.59
C LYS A 17 2.52 -7.94 15.95
N PRO A 18 3.69 -7.56 16.51
CA PRO A 18 4.54 -6.53 15.91
C PRO A 18 4.94 -6.89 14.48
N VAL A 19 4.87 -5.91 13.58
CA VAL A 19 5.40 -5.97 12.22
C VAL A 19 6.37 -4.80 12.06
N ARG A 20 7.60 -5.08 11.63
CA ARG A 20 8.60 -4.03 11.40
C ARG A 20 8.56 -3.57 9.96
N PHE A 21 8.53 -2.25 9.77
CA PHE A 21 8.76 -1.64 8.47
C PHE A 21 10.28 -1.47 8.26
N ARG A 22 10.83 -2.09 7.22
CA ARG A 22 12.22 -1.93 6.79
C ARG A 22 12.24 -1.19 5.46
N GLU A 23 12.96 -0.08 5.40
CA GLU A 23 13.19 0.63 4.16
C GLU A 23 14.12 -0.16 3.24
N LEU A 24 13.81 -0.15 1.96
CA LEU A 24 14.65 -0.67 0.90
C LEU A 24 15.19 0.49 0.09
N THR A 25 16.43 0.37 -0.37
CA THR A 25 16.91 1.18 -1.48
C THR A 25 16.10 0.85 -2.74
N ARG A 26 16.07 1.78 -3.70
CA ARG A 26 15.42 1.54 -5.01
C ARG A 26 15.97 0.30 -5.70
N ALA A 27 17.28 0.08 -5.63
CA ALA A 27 17.94 -1.08 -6.23
C ALA A 27 17.50 -2.41 -5.57
N GLU A 28 17.44 -2.45 -4.24
CA GLU A 28 16.95 -3.63 -3.50
C GLU A 28 15.47 -3.92 -3.83
N ALA A 29 14.63 -2.89 -3.87
CA ALA A 29 13.23 -3.04 -4.21
C ALA A 29 13.04 -3.57 -5.65
N LYS A 30 13.77 -3.02 -6.62
CA LYS A 30 13.76 -3.48 -8.02
C LYS A 30 14.19 -4.94 -8.12
N ALA A 31 15.28 -5.33 -7.46
CA ALA A 31 15.77 -6.70 -7.46
C ALA A 31 14.74 -7.73 -6.94
N GLY A 32 13.85 -7.31 -6.03
CA GLY A 32 12.70 -8.10 -5.60
C GLY A 32 11.59 -8.15 -6.65
N MET A 33 11.19 -7.00 -7.20
CA MET A 33 10.08 -6.90 -8.15
C MET A 33 10.33 -7.69 -9.44
N ILE A 34 11.55 -7.65 -9.99
CA ILE A 34 11.87 -8.32 -11.26
C ILE A 34 11.75 -9.85 -11.22
N GLN A 35 11.59 -10.43 -10.03
CA GLN A 35 11.31 -11.86 -9.88
C GLN A 35 9.86 -12.22 -10.28
N SER A 36 8.96 -11.22 -10.33
CA SER A 36 7.53 -11.42 -10.60
C SER A 36 7.01 -10.57 -11.77
N MET A 37 7.79 -9.63 -12.30
CA MET A 37 7.39 -8.76 -13.41
C MET A 37 8.59 -8.33 -14.27
N PRO A 38 8.38 -7.85 -15.51
CA PRO A 38 9.44 -7.28 -16.34
C PRO A 38 10.15 -6.09 -15.67
N GLY A 39 11.44 -5.88 -16.02
CA GLY A 39 12.28 -4.83 -15.45
C GLY A 39 11.75 -3.40 -15.66
N GLU A 40 11.18 -3.13 -16.84
CA GLU A 40 10.58 -1.83 -17.15
C GLU A 40 9.36 -1.54 -16.25
N LEU A 41 8.49 -2.53 -16.03
CA LEU A 41 7.33 -2.38 -15.15
C LEU A 41 7.74 -2.18 -13.69
N ALA A 42 8.86 -2.78 -13.27
CA ALA A 42 9.42 -2.56 -11.94
C ALA A 42 9.93 -1.11 -11.78
N ASP A 43 10.58 -0.54 -12.79
CA ASP A 43 11.02 0.86 -12.76
C ASP A 43 9.83 1.81 -12.67
N ASP A 44 8.83 1.64 -13.54
CA ASP A 44 7.63 2.48 -13.55
C ASP A 44 6.87 2.39 -12.22
N THR A 45 6.71 1.18 -11.69
CA THR A 45 6.06 0.97 -10.39
C THR A 45 6.81 1.71 -9.28
N LEU A 46 8.15 1.65 -9.26
CA LEU A 46 8.97 2.32 -8.26
C LEU A 46 8.92 3.85 -8.37
N ASP A 47 8.71 4.39 -9.57
CA ASP A 47 8.48 5.82 -9.76
C ASP A 47 7.14 6.24 -9.14
N ILE A 48 6.07 5.50 -9.43
CA ILE A 48 4.73 5.78 -8.90
C ILE A 48 4.72 5.70 -7.37
N ILE A 49 5.27 4.65 -6.77
CA ILE A 49 5.17 4.45 -5.32
C ILE A 49 6.26 5.18 -4.52
N GLY A 50 7.39 5.51 -5.15
CA GLY A 50 8.53 6.15 -4.51
C GLY A 50 8.58 7.67 -4.70
N SER A 51 8.01 8.19 -5.78
CA SER A 51 7.95 9.63 -6.08
C SER A 51 6.65 9.99 -6.80
N PRO A 52 5.48 9.72 -6.18
CA PRO A 52 4.19 9.94 -6.80
C PRO A 52 3.98 11.42 -7.14
N THR A 53 3.33 11.65 -8.28
CA THR A 53 2.83 12.95 -8.68
C THR A 53 1.66 13.41 -7.79
N PRO A 54 1.38 14.72 -7.71
CA PRO A 54 0.21 15.22 -7.00
C PRO A 54 -1.13 14.66 -7.53
N ALA A 55 -1.17 14.26 -8.81
CA ALA A 55 -2.36 13.65 -9.40
C ALA A 55 -2.60 12.24 -8.85
N GLU A 56 -1.56 11.41 -8.75
CA GLU A 56 -1.62 10.06 -8.17
C GLU A 56 -1.93 10.08 -6.68
N LEU A 57 -1.56 11.17 -5.98
CA LEU A 57 -1.85 11.33 -4.55
C LEU A 57 -3.30 11.73 -4.24
N ARG A 58 -4.07 12.16 -5.24
CA ARG A 58 -5.40 12.75 -5.05
C ARG A 58 -6.43 11.69 -4.65
N VAL A 59 -7.07 11.88 -3.50
CA VAL A 59 -8.20 11.04 -3.08
C VAL A 59 -9.49 11.62 -3.66
N SER A 60 -10.23 10.82 -4.44
CA SER A 60 -11.52 11.21 -5.01
C SER A 60 -12.69 10.97 -4.02
N PRO A 61 -13.72 11.84 -4.01
CA PRO A 61 -14.97 11.62 -3.26
C PRO A 61 -15.93 10.63 -3.95
N ASP A 62 -15.57 10.08 -5.12
CA ASP A 62 -16.50 9.36 -5.98
C ASP A 62 -17.10 8.10 -5.36
N VAL A 63 -16.38 7.41 -4.47
CA VAL A 63 -16.92 6.24 -3.77
C VAL A 63 -18.17 6.61 -2.99
N GLU A 64 -18.13 7.72 -2.24
CA GLU A 64 -19.27 8.18 -1.45
C GLU A 64 -20.38 8.73 -2.35
N ARG A 65 -20.01 9.52 -3.37
CA ARG A 65 -20.96 10.09 -4.32
C ARG A 65 -21.76 9.03 -5.09
N ILE A 66 -21.11 7.94 -5.49
CA ILE A 66 -21.73 6.89 -6.32
C ILE A 66 -22.45 5.86 -5.44
N LEU A 67 -21.89 5.48 -4.29
CA LEU A 67 -22.43 4.39 -3.46
C LEU A 67 -23.29 4.87 -2.28
N GLY A 68 -23.35 6.17 -2.01
CA GLY A 68 -24.11 6.75 -0.88
C GLY A 68 -23.55 6.39 0.50
N ARG A 69 -22.28 5.96 0.57
CA ARG A 69 -21.61 5.61 1.83
C ARG A 69 -20.12 5.90 1.74
N ALA A 70 -19.52 6.30 2.87
CA ALA A 70 -18.10 6.55 2.97
C ALA A 70 -17.24 5.34 2.50
N PRO A 71 -16.06 5.59 1.88
CA PRO A 71 -15.10 4.54 1.62
C PRO A 71 -14.63 3.90 2.94
N ARG A 72 -14.32 2.61 2.89
CA ARG A 72 -13.73 1.92 4.05
C ARG A 72 -12.28 2.34 4.21
N SER A 73 -11.82 2.43 5.45
CA SER A 73 -10.43 2.71 5.75
C SER A 73 -9.52 1.51 5.42
N PHE A 74 -8.22 1.75 5.35
CA PHE A 74 -7.25 0.66 5.24
C PHE A 74 -7.27 -0.27 6.47
N ALA A 75 -7.57 0.26 7.67
CA ALA A 75 -7.70 -0.54 8.88
C ALA A 75 -8.89 -1.51 8.82
N ASP A 76 -10.03 -1.06 8.29
CA ASP A 76 -11.20 -1.93 8.07
C ASP A 76 -10.89 -3.05 7.08
N TRP A 77 -10.12 -2.73 6.03
CA TRP A 77 -9.63 -3.73 5.10
C TRP A 77 -8.68 -4.72 5.77
N ALA A 78 -7.69 -4.23 6.53
CA ALA A 78 -6.69 -5.05 7.21
C ALA A 78 -7.35 -6.05 8.18
N ALA A 79 -8.33 -5.60 8.97
CA ALA A 79 -9.10 -6.46 9.88
C ALA A 79 -9.82 -7.60 9.14
N ARG A 80 -10.40 -7.32 7.97
CA ARG A 80 -11.04 -8.35 7.12
C ARG A 80 -10.03 -9.28 6.43
N ALA A 81 -8.88 -8.75 6.03
CA ALA A 81 -7.89 -9.49 5.24
C ALA A 81 -6.93 -10.32 6.09
N ILE A 82 -6.89 -10.12 7.42
CA ILE A 82 -5.82 -10.65 8.27
C ILE A 82 -5.69 -12.18 8.25
N ALA A 83 -6.75 -12.90 7.94
CA ALA A 83 -6.71 -14.36 7.79
C ALA A 83 -5.70 -14.83 6.72
N ALA A 84 -5.39 -14.01 5.72
CA ALA A 84 -4.37 -14.30 4.70
C ALA A 84 -2.92 -14.10 5.17
N PHE A 85 -2.70 -13.49 6.34
CA PHE A 85 -1.39 -13.16 6.91
C PHE A 85 -1.06 -13.99 8.16
N ARG A 86 -1.65 -15.20 8.26
CA ARG A 86 -1.42 -16.16 9.33
C ARG A 86 -0.04 -16.79 9.20
#